data_AF-A0A7Z1TTP0-F1
#
_entry.id   AF-A0A7Z1TTP0-F1
#
_cell.length_a   1.000
_cell.length_b   1.000
_cell.length_c   1.000
_cell.angle_alpha   90.00
_cell.angle_beta   90.00
_cell.angle_gamma   90.00
#
_symmetry.space_group_name_H-M   'P 1'
#
loop_
_entity.id
_entity.type
_entity.pdbx_description
1 polymer ?
#
loop_
_entity_poly.entity_id
_entity_poly.type
_entity_poly.pdbx_seq_one_letter_code
_entity_poly.pdbx_strand_id
1 'polypeptide(L)'
;MTDGRALRPPRPDRRYRVDYAGELNAEQLRVVMHPGGPMLALAGAGSGKTRTLVYRASRLVEDGVPAPRVLLLTFTNKAAREMLDRVERITESVSGRVTGGTFHSVGHRILRRYASLLGYTERFSILDREDATDLMGQALADLSPDLPAKRTPRPRLLLDIYSLVINTGRDLEQALLDRAPQYLEQA
;
A
#
# COMPACT_ATOMS: atom_id res chain seq x y z
N MET A 1 -26.54 17.07 -0.68
CA MET A 1 -26.39 15.84 0.13
C MET A 1 -27.03 14.69 -0.61
N THR A 2 -26.27 13.94 -1.40
CA THR A 2 -26.77 12.78 -2.16
C THR A 2 -25.91 11.57 -1.82
N ASP A 3 -26.49 10.69 -1.02
CA ASP A 3 -26.20 9.27 -0.81
C ASP A 3 -24.81 8.75 -1.27
N GLY A 4 -23.87 8.76 -0.32
CA GLY A 4 -22.47 8.39 -0.47
C GLY A 4 -22.22 6.88 -0.51
N ARG A 5 -22.86 6.20 -1.46
CA ARG A 5 -22.35 5.05 -2.24
C ARG A 5 -21.71 3.90 -1.44
N ALA A 6 -22.53 3.13 -0.75
CA ALA A 6 -22.19 1.73 -0.49
C ALA A 6 -21.96 0.98 -1.83
N LEU A 7 -21.02 0.03 -1.86
CA LEU A 7 -20.91 -0.91 -2.97
C LEU A 7 -22.26 -1.65 -3.09
N ARG A 8 -22.80 -1.73 -4.32
CA ARG A 8 -24.07 -2.40 -4.56
C ARG A 8 -23.88 -3.92 -4.38
N PRO A 9 -24.85 -4.63 -3.78
CA PRO A 9 -24.80 -6.08 -3.71
C PRO A 9 -24.78 -6.68 -5.13
N PRO A 10 -24.16 -7.87 -5.32
CA PRO A 10 -24.26 -8.58 -6.59
C PRO A 10 -25.73 -8.80 -6.91
N ARG A 11 -26.07 -8.63 -8.17
CA ARG A 11 -27.45 -8.80 -8.65
C ARG A 11 -27.66 -10.27 -9.06
N PRO A 12 -28.63 -10.99 -8.46
CA PRO A 12 -28.83 -12.41 -8.74
C PRO A 12 -29.33 -12.67 -10.17
N ASP A 13 -29.94 -11.69 -10.82
CA ASP A 13 -30.45 -11.74 -12.19
C ASP A 13 -29.42 -11.27 -13.25
N ARG A 14 -28.26 -10.75 -12.82
CA ARG A 14 -27.23 -10.26 -13.73
C ARG A 14 -26.42 -11.41 -14.29
N ARG A 15 -26.41 -11.53 -15.62
CA ARG A 15 -25.51 -12.43 -16.32
C ARG A 15 -24.12 -11.80 -16.40
N TYR A 16 -23.19 -12.32 -15.60
CA TYR A 16 -21.77 -11.99 -15.71
C TYR A 16 -21.19 -12.59 -16.99
N ARG A 17 -20.18 -11.92 -17.57
CA ARG A 17 -19.37 -12.46 -18.66
C ARG A 17 -18.53 -13.63 -18.19
N VAL A 18 -18.00 -13.53 -16.97
CA VAL A 18 -17.19 -14.58 -16.34
C VAL A 18 -18.11 -15.56 -15.61
N ASP A 19 -17.91 -16.86 -15.84
CA ASP A 19 -18.49 -17.90 -15.00
C ASP A 19 -17.71 -18.02 -13.68
N TYR A 20 -17.98 -17.10 -12.75
CA TYR A 20 -17.33 -17.08 -11.45
C TYR A 20 -17.51 -18.38 -10.67
N ALA A 21 -18.66 -19.04 -10.79
CA ALA A 21 -18.97 -20.27 -10.05
C ALA A 21 -18.23 -21.48 -10.63
N GLY A 22 -18.02 -21.53 -11.94
CA GLY A 22 -17.17 -22.54 -12.59
C GLY A 22 -15.67 -22.31 -12.36
N GLU A 23 -15.23 -21.06 -12.23
CA GLU A 23 -13.81 -20.70 -12.13
C GLU A 23 -13.26 -20.68 -10.69
N LEU A 24 -14.10 -20.74 -9.65
CA LEU A 24 -13.71 -20.53 -8.26
C LEU A 24 -14.29 -21.61 -7.35
N ASN A 25 -13.52 -22.00 -6.34
CA ASN A 25 -14.08 -22.83 -5.27
C ASN A 25 -15.06 -22.03 -4.39
N ALA A 26 -15.82 -22.72 -3.53
CA ALA A 26 -16.86 -22.09 -2.71
C ALA A 26 -16.35 -20.93 -1.85
N GLU A 27 -15.16 -21.05 -1.26
CA GLU A 27 -14.57 -20.02 -0.41
C GLU A 27 -14.14 -18.77 -1.20
N GLN A 28 -13.49 -18.98 -2.35
CA GLN A 28 -13.10 -17.91 -3.25
C GLN A 28 -14.33 -17.20 -3.84
N LEU A 29 -15.34 -17.98 -4.24
CA LEU A 29 -16.59 -17.46 -4.77
C LEU A 29 -17.32 -16.60 -3.73
N ARG A 30 -17.36 -17.03 -2.47
CA ARG A 30 -17.93 -16.25 -1.35
C ARG A 30 -17.22 -14.91 -1.18
N VAL A 31 -15.90 -14.88 -1.31
CA VAL A 31 -15.10 -13.64 -1.29
C VAL A 31 -15.43 -12.76 -2.50
N VAL A 32 -15.52 -13.32 -3.70
CA VAL A 32 -15.81 -12.57 -4.93
C VAL A 32 -17.25 -12.03 -4.94
N MET A 33 -18.22 -12.77 -4.40
CA MET A 33 -19.64 -12.43 -4.37
C MET A 33 -20.07 -11.66 -3.11
N HIS A 34 -19.14 -11.26 -2.25
CA HIS A 34 -19.48 -10.45 -1.07
C HIS A 34 -20.22 -9.14 -1.44
N PRO A 35 -21.35 -8.80 -0.80
CA PRO A 35 -22.22 -7.72 -1.26
C PRO A 35 -21.63 -6.31 -1.17
N GLY A 36 -20.69 -6.08 -0.27
CA GLY A 36 -20.06 -4.77 -0.07
C GLY A 36 -19.64 -4.60 1.38
N GLY A 37 -18.99 -3.48 1.70
CA GLY A 37 -18.49 -3.22 3.05
C GLY A 37 -17.16 -3.92 3.38
N PRO A 38 -16.64 -3.71 4.61
CA PRO A 38 -15.38 -4.27 5.06
C PRO A 38 -15.43 -5.80 5.09
N MET A 39 -14.34 -6.44 4.66
CA MET A 39 -14.22 -7.90 4.69
C MET A 39 -12.76 -8.30 4.84
N LEU A 40 -12.50 -9.25 5.75
CA LEU A 40 -11.21 -9.89 5.93
C LEU A 40 -11.26 -11.31 5.34
N ALA A 41 -10.39 -11.60 4.37
CA ALA A 41 -10.23 -12.94 3.82
C ALA A 41 -8.88 -13.52 4.26
N LEU A 42 -8.92 -14.52 5.15
CA LEU A 42 -7.73 -15.25 5.60
C LEU A 42 -7.38 -16.34 4.60
N ALA A 43 -6.11 -16.44 4.20
CA ALA A 43 -5.73 -17.29 3.10
C ALA A 43 -4.27 -17.77 3.19
N GLY A 44 -4.09 -19.10 3.29
CA GLY A 44 -2.78 -19.75 3.34
C GLY A 44 -1.99 -19.65 2.03
N ALA A 45 -0.74 -20.13 2.01
CA ALA A 45 0.04 -20.25 0.77
C ALA A 45 -0.71 -21.12 -0.26
N GLY A 46 -0.59 -20.79 -1.56
CA GLY A 46 -1.24 -21.56 -2.63
C GLY A 46 -2.77 -21.45 -2.76
N SER A 47 -3.47 -20.85 -1.80
CA SER A 47 -4.95 -20.73 -1.79
C SER A 47 -5.59 -19.86 -2.89
N GLY A 48 -4.79 -19.30 -3.80
CA GLY A 48 -5.30 -18.48 -4.90
C GLY A 48 -5.64 -17.02 -4.53
N LYS A 49 -5.11 -16.47 -3.43
CA LYS A 49 -5.32 -15.06 -2.99
C LYS A 49 -5.38 -14.04 -4.13
N THR A 50 -4.35 -14.02 -4.97
CA THR A 50 -4.25 -13.08 -6.10
C THR A 50 -5.36 -13.30 -7.12
N ARG A 51 -5.69 -14.56 -7.43
CA ARG A 51 -6.79 -14.92 -8.33
C ARG A 51 -8.11 -14.39 -7.75
N THR A 52 -8.39 -14.65 -6.48
CA THR A 52 -9.61 -14.16 -5.81
C THR A 52 -9.75 -12.64 -5.85
N LEU A 53 -8.67 -11.89 -5.62
CA LEU A 53 -8.69 -10.42 -5.68
C LEU A 53 -8.96 -9.90 -7.10
N VAL A 54 -8.33 -10.49 -8.11
CA VAL A 54 -8.54 -10.16 -9.53
C VAL A 54 -9.99 -10.41 -9.94
N TYR A 55 -10.55 -11.57 -9.59
CA TYR A 55 -11.94 -11.90 -9.90
C TYR A 55 -12.91 -10.99 -9.15
N ARG A 56 -12.61 -10.62 -7.89
CA ARG A 56 -13.43 -9.65 -7.15
C ARG A 56 -13.43 -8.27 -7.81
N ALA A 57 -12.27 -7.77 -8.20
CA ALA A 57 -12.17 -6.48 -8.90
C ALA A 57 -12.93 -6.52 -10.23
N SER A 58 -12.79 -7.61 -10.99
CA SER A 58 -13.49 -7.82 -12.26
C SER A 58 -15.01 -7.84 -12.05
N ARG A 59 -15.49 -8.57 -11.04
CA ARG A 59 -16.92 -8.63 -10.69
C ARG A 59 -17.48 -7.24 -10.36
N LEU A 60 -16.76 -6.45 -9.58
CA LEU A 60 -17.19 -5.07 -9.26
C LEU A 60 -17.31 -4.20 -10.51
N VAL A 61 -16.36 -4.32 -11.44
CA VAL A 61 -16.43 -3.61 -12.73
C VAL A 61 -17.62 -4.10 -13.56
N GLU A 62 -17.83 -5.41 -13.61
CA GLU A 62 -18.99 -6.00 -14.29
C GLU A 62 -20.32 -5.57 -13.66
N ASP A 63 -20.38 -5.31 -12.36
CA ASP A 63 -21.54 -4.72 -11.66
C ASP A 63 -21.77 -3.23 -12.00
N GLY A 64 -20.90 -2.64 -12.82
CA GLY A 64 -20.98 -1.25 -13.26
C GLY A 64 -20.25 -0.27 -12.35
N VAL A 65 -19.40 -0.73 -11.43
CA VAL A 65 -18.48 0.17 -10.73
C VAL A 65 -17.46 0.70 -11.75
N PRO A 66 -17.31 2.03 -11.92
CA PRO A 66 -16.30 2.57 -12.82
C PRO A 66 -14.91 2.04 -12.43
N ALA A 67 -14.17 1.45 -13.38
CA ALA A 67 -12.88 0.82 -13.11
C ALA A 67 -11.89 1.73 -12.33
N PRO A 68 -11.77 3.04 -12.63
CA PRO A 68 -10.89 3.94 -11.85
C PRO A 68 -11.25 4.08 -10.36
N ARG A 69 -12.46 3.68 -9.94
CA ARG A 69 -12.91 3.69 -8.54
C ARG A 69 -12.60 2.40 -7.78
N VAL A 70 -12.07 1.38 -8.46
CA VAL A 70 -11.53 0.19 -7.82
C VAL A 70 -10.04 0.40 -7.61
N LEU A 71 -9.56 0.19 -6.37
CA LEU A 71 -8.15 0.31 -6.00
C LEU A 71 -7.57 -1.05 -5.59
N LEU A 72 -6.53 -1.51 -6.27
CA LEU A 72 -5.76 -2.71 -5.93
C LEU A 72 -4.36 -2.33 -5.40
N LEU A 73 -4.04 -2.78 -4.18
CA LEU A 73 -2.75 -2.51 -3.52
C LEU A 73 -2.00 -3.81 -3.25
N THR A 74 -0.68 -3.76 -3.36
CA THR A 74 0.23 -4.85 -2.99
C THR A 74 1.60 -4.31 -2.60
N PHE A 75 2.53 -5.19 -2.23
CA PHE A 75 3.87 -4.81 -1.79
C PHE A 75 4.90 -4.78 -2.92
N THR A 76 4.68 -5.48 -4.04
CA THR A 76 5.67 -5.58 -5.13
C THR A 76 5.14 -5.04 -6.45
N ASN A 77 6.01 -4.38 -7.22
CA ASN A 77 5.68 -3.86 -8.54
C ASN A 77 5.24 -4.96 -9.51
N LYS A 78 5.89 -6.14 -9.44
CA LYS A 78 5.54 -7.30 -10.28
C LYS A 78 4.12 -7.78 -10.01
N ALA A 79 3.75 -7.97 -8.74
CA ALA A 79 2.40 -8.40 -8.39
C ALA A 79 1.35 -7.34 -8.77
N ALA A 80 1.68 -6.05 -8.63
CA ALA A 80 0.76 -4.97 -9.00
C ALA A 80 0.44 -5.02 -10.50
N ARG A 81 1.48 -5.10 -11.35
CA ARG A 81 1.31 -5.23 -12.81
C ARG A 81 0.51 -6.47 -13.17
N GLU A 82 0.91 -7.63 -12.63
CA GLU A 82 0.24 -8.91 -12.91
C GLU A 82 -1.25 -8.89 -12.54
N MET A 83 -1.63 -8.30 -11.40
CA MET A 83 -3.03 -8.18 -11.01
C MET A 83 -3.81 -7.25 -11.95
N LEU A 84 -3.26 -6.08 -12.27
CA LEU A 84 -3.91 -5.12 -13.16
C LEU A 84 -4.09 -5.68 -14.57
N ASP A 85 -3.05 -6.29 -15.15
CA ASP A 85 -3.09 -6.91 -16.48
C ASP A 85 -4.11 -8.05 -16.54
N ARG A 86 -4.31 -8.79 -15.44
CA ARG A 86 -5.33 -9.84 -15.36
C ARG A 86 -6.74 -9.27 -15.31
N VAL A 87 -6.96 -8.21 -14.54
CA VAL A 87 -8.28 -7.54 -14.48
C VAL A 87 -8.63 -6.90 -15.81
N GLU A 88 -7.67 -6.24 -16.47
CA GLU A 88 -7.87 -5.66 -17.81
C GLU A 88 -8.28 -6.72 -18.83
N ARG A 89 -7.61 -7.89 -18.83
CA ARG A 89 -7.95 -9.01 -19.71
C ARG A 89 -9.34 -9.59 -19.46
N ILE A 90 -9.76 -9.67 -18.20
CA ILE A 90 -11.08 -10.24 -17.85
C ILE A 90 -12.21 -9.27 -18.19
N THR A 91 -12.02 -7.98 -17.89
CA THR A 91 -13.09 -6.99 -17.99
C THR A 91 -13.26 -6.42 -19.39
N GLU A 92 -12.23 -6.50 -20.25
CA GLU A 92 -12.20 -5.86 -21.58
C GLU A 92 -12.68 -4.40 -21.53
N SER A 93 -12.41 -3.72 -20.41
CA SER A 93 -13.14 -2.52 -20.00
C SER A 93 -12.92 -1.34 -20.96
N VAL A 94 -14.00 -0.91 -21.61
CA VAL A 94 -14.05 0.32 -22.44
C VAL A 94 -14.06 1.60 -21.58
N SER A 95 -14.38 1.49 -20.29
CA SER A 95 -14.63 2.60 -19.37
C SER A 95 -13.41 3.00 -18.52
N GLY A 96 -12.21 2.60 -18.96
CA GLY A 96 -10.93 2.92 -18.32
C GLY A 96 -10.33 1.74 -17.55
N ARG A 97 -9.17 1.99 -16.92
CA ARG A 97 -8.38 0.98 -16.21
C ARG A 97 -8.65 1.01 -14.71
N VAL A 98 -8.54 -0.15 -14.07
CA VAL A 98 -8.56 -0.25 -12.61
C VAL A 98 -7.36 0.48 -12.03
N THR A 99 -7.57 1.21 -10.93
CA THR A 99 -6.47 1.88 -10.24
C THR A 99 -5.70 0.84 -9.42
N GLY A 100 -4.37 0.82 -9.51
CA GLY A 100 -3.58 -0.02 -8.60
C GLY A 100 -2.09 0.30 -8.60
N GLY A 101 -1.35 -0.40 -7.77
CA GLY A 101 0.08 -0.21 -7.61
C GLY A 101 0.60 -0.78 -6.29
N THR A 102 1.85 -0.45 -5.97
CA THR A 102 2.33 -0.61 -4.60
C THR A 102 1.81 0.51 -3.71
N PHE A 103 1.84 0.31 -2.39
CA PHE A 103 1.55 1.39 -1.43
C PHE A 103 2.37 2.66 -1.75
N HIS A 104 3.67 2.50 -2.01
CA HIS A 104 4.55 3.60 -2.40
C HIS A 104 4.13 4.26 -3.71
N SER A 105 3.86 3.49 -4.77
CA SER A 105 3.47 4.05 -6.07
C SER A 105 2.16 4.83 -5.98
N VAL A 106 1.18 4.31 -5.23
CA VAL A 106 -0.11 4.98 -5.04
C VAL A 106 0.04 6.22 -4.17
N GLY A 107 0.76 6.14 -3.05
CA GLY A 107 1.06 7.28 -2.18
C GLY A 107 1.80 8.38 -2.93
N HIS A 108 2.83 8.03 -3.69
CA HIS A 108 3.59 8.98 -4.50
C HIS A 108 2.70 9.72 -5.52
N ARG A 109 1.79 9.02 -6.21
CA ARG A 109 0.84 9.65 -7.13
C ARG A 109 -0.12 10.61 -6.43
N ILE A 110 -0.57 10.27 -5.22
CA ILE A 110 -1.42 11.15 -4.40
C ILE A 110 -0.63 12.39 -3.99
N LEU A 111 0.57 12.22 -3.43
CA LEU A 111 1.44 13.32 -3.00
C LEU A 111 1.78 14.26 -4.15
N ARG A 112 2.10 13.73 -5.34
CA ARG A 112 2.33 14.55 -6.54
C ARG A 112 1.11 15.39 -6.91
N ARG A 113 -0.06 14.77 -6.97
CA ARG A 113 -1.31 15.44 -7.34
C ARG A 113 -1.68 16.58 -6.39
N TYR A 114 -1.33 16.45 -5.11
CA TYR A 114 -1.69 17.41 -4.06
C TYR A 114 -0.48 18.14 -3.48
N ALA A 115 0.67 18.14 -4.18
CA ALA A 115 1.93 18.67 -3.66
C ALA A 115 1.82 20.14 -3.27
N SER A 116 1.10 20.93 -4.07
CA SER A 116 0.91 22.36 -3.84
C SER A 116 0.17 22.68 -2.53
N LEU A 117 -0.71 21.79 -2.05
CA LEU A 117 -1.41 21.95 -0.78
C LEU A 117 -0.46 21.83 0.43
N LEU A 118 0.71 21.22 0.23
CA LEU A 118 1.75 21.03 1.23
C LEU A 118 2.93 22.00 1.05
N GLY A 119 2.83 22.96 0.11
CA GLY A 119 3.92 23.88 -0.22
C GLY A 119 5.05 23.25 -1.05
N TYR A 120 4.86 22.03 -1.58
CA TYR A 120 5.81 21.38 -2.46
C TYR A 120 5.45 21.59 -3.93
N THR A 121 6.46 21.50 -4.81
CA THR A 121 6.21 21.37 -6.25
C THR A 121 5.85 19.93 -6.61
N GLU A 122 5.15 19.73 -7.71
CA GLU A 122 4.89 18.40 -8.26
C GLU A 122 6.18 17.69 -8.73
N ARG A 123 7.37 18.32 -8.60
CA ARG A 123 8.67 17.82 -9.06
C ARG A 123 9.66 17.50 -7.91
N PHE A 124 9.19 17.36 -6.66
CA PHE A 124 10.02 16.90 -5.55
C PHE A 124 10.80 15.59 -5.85
N SER A 125 11.99 15.42 -5.32
CA SER A 125 12.74 14.15 -5.39
C SER A 125 12.34 13.22 -4.24
N ILE A 126 12.55 11.93 -4.42
CA ILE A 126 12.45 10.93 -3.34
C ILE A 126 13.89 10.58 -2.98
N LEU A 127 14.25 10.75 -1.71
CA LEU A 127 15.55 10.30 -1.21
C LEU A 127 15.58 8.77 -1.24
N ASP A 128 16.65 8.23 -1.82
CA ASP A 128 16.95 6.82 -1.63
C ASP A 128 17.58 6.58 -0.25
N ARG A 129 17.98 5.33 0.00
CA ARG A 129 18.51 4.96 1.32
C ARG A 129 19.91 5.55 1.56
N GLU A 130 20.71 5.70 0.53
CA GLU A 130 22.07 6.24 0.64
C GLU A 130 21.99 7.74 0.91
N ASP A 131 21.23 8.46 0.10
CA ASP A 131 20.98 9.90 0.28
C ASP A 131 20.40 10.21 1.67
N ALA A 132 19.42 9.41 2.12
CA ALA A 132 18.83 9.59 3.45
C ALA A 132 19.82 9.30 4.59
N THR A 133 20.76 8.38 4.39
CA THR A 133 21.79 8.05 5.38
C THR A 133 22.79 9.19 5.50
N ASP A 134 23.21 9.75 4.37
CA ASP A 134 24.16 10.86 4.33
C ASP A 134 23.55 12.12 4.94
N LEU A 135 22.30 12.43 4.61
CA LEU A 135 21.56 13.55 5.20
C LEU A 135 21.39 13.39 6.72
N MET A 136 21.12 12.17 7.20
CA MET A 136 21.05 11.89 8.63
C MET A 136 22.41 12.14 9.33
N GLY A 137 23.52 11.83 8.65
CA GLY A 137 24.86 12.09 9.16
C GLY A 137 25.18 13.58 9.26
N GLN A 138 24.81 14.36 8.25
CA GLN A 138 24.93 15.82 8.26
C GLN A 138 24.11 16.43 9.39
N ALA A 139 22.84 16.03 9.52
CA ALA A 139 21.97 16.52 10.59
C ALA A 139 22.52 16.19 12.00
N LEU A 140 23.12 15.01 12.18
CA LEU A 140 23.76 14.64 13.45
C LEU A 140 24.97 15.53 13.76
N ALA A 141 25.81 15.79 12.75
CA ALA A 141 26.98 16.65 12.91
C ALA A 141 26.60 18.10 13.24
N ASP A 142 25.53 18.62 12.64
CA ASP A 142 25.02 19.96 12.90
C ASP A 142 24.43 20.10 14.31
N LEU A 143 23.69 19.08 14.78
CA LEU A 143 23.05 19.10 16.10
C LEU A 143 24.01 18.79 17.25
N SER A 144 25.06 18.00 17.00
CA SER A 144 25.96 17.49 18.04
C SER A 144 27.43 17.50 17.60
N PRO A 145 28.01 18.67 17.29
CA PRO A 145 29.36 18.77 16.72
C PRO A 145 30.46 18.24 17.66
N ASP A 146 30.25 18.35 18.98
CA ASP A 146 31.22 17.95 20.00
C ASP A 146 31.04 16.51 20.49
N LEU A 147 30.13 15.73 19.89
CA LEU A 147 29.85 14.37 20.34
C LEU A 147 31.07 13.46 20.09
N PRO A 148 31.64 12.82 21.13
CA PRO A 148 32.82 11.98 20.95
C PRO A 148 32.52 10.81 20.01
N ALA A 149 33.45 10.48 19.11
CA ALA A 149 33.27 9.44 18.09
C ALA A 149 32.81 8.06 18.65
N LYS A 150 33.19 7.74 19.90
CA LYS A 150 32.77 6.50 20.58
C LYS A 150 31.28 6.51 20.99
N ARG A 151 30.71 7.69 21.20
CA ARG A 151 29.29 7.90 21.58
C ARG A 151 28.42 8.28 20.37
N THR A 152 29.01 8.73 19.28
CA THR A 152 28.29 9.10 18.06
C THR A 152 27.62 7.87 17.41
N PRO A 153 26.28 7.82 17.32
CA PRO A 153 25.60 6.74 16.63
C PRO A 153 25.86 6.78 15.13
N ARG A 154 25.89 5.60 14.49
CA ARG A 154 26.02 5.53 13.03
C ARG A 154 24.76 6.11 12.37
N PRO A 155 24.86 6.97 11.35
CA PRO A 155 23.70 7.57 10.69
C PRO A 155 22.66 6.55 10.21
N ARG A 156 23.14 5.41 9.69
CA ARG A 156 22.28 4.29 9.27
C ARG A 156 21.45 3.70 10.42
N LEU A 157 22.02 3.62 11.63
CA LEU A 157 21.29 3.15 12.81
C LEU A 157 20.17 4.15 13.18
N LEU A 158 20.48 5.45 13.16
CA LEU A 158 19.47 6.48 13.40
C LEU A 158 18.33 6.41 12.38
N LEU A 159 18.66 6.25 11.10
CA LEU A 159 17.67 6.10 10.04
C LEU A 159 16.80 4.84 10.23
N ASP A 160 17.39 3.73 10.65
CA ASP A 160 16.66 2.48 10.92
C ASP A 160 15.71 2.62 12.14
N ILE A 161 16.14 3.31 13.20
CA ILE A 161 15.29 3.63 14.37
C ILE A 161 14.15 4.56 13.96
N TYR A 162 14.45 5.64 13.22
CA TYR A 162 13.45 6.57 12.71
C TYR A 162 12.40 5.84 11.85
N SER A 163 12.86 4.98 10.93
CA SER A 163 11.97 4.17 10.10
C SER A 163 11.08 3.24 10.93
N LEU A 164 11.62 2.62 11.99
CA LEU A 164 10.85 1.76 12.89
C LEU A 164 9.74 2.56 13.60
N VAL A 165 10.07 3.72 14.17
CA VAL A 165 9.12 4.62 14.86
C VAL A 165 8.00 5.01 13.90
N ILE A 166 8.33 5.53 12.71
CA ILE A 166 7.33 5.99 11.74
C ILE A 166 6.43 4.86 11.24
N ASN A 167 6.98 3.67 10.96
CA ASN A 167 6.21 2.56 10.40
C ASN A 167 5.36 1.82 11.43
N THR A 168 5.72 1.88 12.71
CA THR A 168 4.99 1.17 13.79
C THR A 168 4.14 2.09 14.65
N GLY A 169 4.39 3.40 14.61
CA GLY A 169 3.76 4.37 15.51
C GLY A 169 4.18 4.20 16.98
N ARG A 170 5.21 3.39 17.27
CA ARG A 170 5.77 3.21 18.61
C ARG A 170 6.55 4.46 19.02
N ASP A 171 6.65 4.69 20.33
CA ASP A 171 7.52 5.74 20.85
C ASP A 171 9.01 5.42 20.62
N LEU A 172 9.83 6.47 20.66
CA LEU A 172 11.27 6.37 20.44
C LEU A 172 11.97 5.50 21.48
N GLU A 173 11.53 5.56 22.74
CA GLU A 173 12.15 4.82 23.84
C GLU A 173 12.00 3.30 23.64
N GLN A 174 10.80 2.83 23.28
CA GLN A 174 10.55 1.44 22.89
C GLN A 174 11.37 1.02 21.67
N ALA A 175 11.45 1.87 20.65
CA ALA A 175 12.26 1.58 19.47
C ALA A 175 13.75 1.46 19.81
N LEU A 176 14.25 2.27 20.75
CA LEU A 176 15.62 2.20 21.26
C LEU A 176 15.85 0.94 22.10
N LEU A 177 14.91 0.56 22.99
CA LEU A 177 15.02 -0.67 23.79
C LEU A 177 15.20 -1.89 22.88
N ASP A 178 14.43 -1.97 21.79
CA ASP A 178 14.46 -3.10 20.85
C ASP A 178 15.72 -3.14 19.97
N ARG A 179 16.27 -1.97 19.60
CA ARG A 179 17.29 -1.88 18.53
C ARG A 179 18.65 -1.37 18.97
N ALA A 180 18.71 -0.54 20.00
CA ALA A 180 19.92 0.11 20.44
C ALA A 180 19.87 0.50 21.93
N PRO A 181 19.64 -0.46 22.85
CA PRO A 181 19.42 -0.19 24.27
C PRO A 181 20.61 0.51 24.94
N GLN A 182 21.82 0.35 24.40
CA GLN A 182 23.03 1.01 24.89
C GLN A 182 22.97 2.55 24.88
N TYR A 183 22.02 3.16 24.16
CA TYR A 183 21.82 4.61 24.13
C TYR A 183 20.78 5.11 25.15
N LEU A 184 20.06 4.21 25.84
CA LEU A 184 19.11 4.57 26.90
C LEU A 184 19.79 4.73 28.25
N GLU A 185 20.82 3.93 28.52
CA GLU A 185 21.58 3.95 29.78
C GLU A 185 22.56 5.14 29.88
N GLN A 186 22.63 5.99 28.84
CA GLN A 186 23.55 7.12 28.75
C GLN A 186 22.85 8.49 28.87
N ALA A 187 21.54 8.51 29.11
CA ALA A 187 20.72 9.71 29.27
C ALA A 187 20.71 10.24 30.71
#